data_AF-A0A821IZC4-F1
#
_entry.id   AF-A0A821IZC4-F1
#
_cell.length_a   1.000
_cell.length_b   1.000
_cell.length_c   1.000
_cell.angle_alpha   90.00
_cell.angle_beta   90.00
_cell.angle_gamma   90.00
#
_symmetry.space_group_name_H-M   'P 1'
#
loop_
_entity.id
_entity.type
_entity.pdbx_description
1 polymer ?
#
loop_
_entity_poly.entity_id
_entity_poly.type
_entity_poly.pdbx_seq_one_letter_code
_entity_poly.pdbx_strand_id
1 'polypeptide(L)'
;SPHAELIRRRNNIVFNLVESERDYVHQLEILVANYVRPFRMAASSKKPPITHEDVNSIFLNTEIILFLHQIFYKGLSKKLENWPTFYTG
;
A
#
# COMPACT_ATOMS: atom_id res chain seq x y z
N SER A 1 -23.45 -22.25 15.91
CA SER A 1 -23.45 -21.42 17.14
C SER A 1 -23.23 -19.95 16.76
N PRO A 2 -23.97 -18.99 17.36
CA PRO A 2 -23.77 -17.56 17.15
C PRO A 2 -22.31 -17.10 17.33
N HIS A 3 -21.57 -17.75 18.23
CA HIS A 3 -20.16 -17.47 18.47
C HIS A 3 -19.27 -17.75 17.24
N ALA A 4 -19.53 -18.83 16.52
CA ALA A 4 -18.76 -19.19 15.32
C ALA A 4 -18.99 -18.19 14.17
N GLU A 5 -20.19 -17.62 14.07
CA GLU A 5 -20.51 -16.60 13.07
C GLU A 5 -19.78 -15.28 13.34
N LEU A 6 -19.70 -14.87 14.61
CA LEU A 6 -18.92 -13.69 15.01
C LEU A 6 -17.42 -13.85 14.70
N ILE A 7 -16.84 -15.03 14.96
CA ILE A 7 -15.45 -15.32 14.63
C ILE A 7 -15.22 -15.26 13.10
N ARG A 8 -16.11 -15.87 12.32
CA ARG A 8 -16.04 -15.80 10.84
C ARG A 8 -16.11 -14.36 10.34
N ARG A 9 -17.05 -13.56 10.85
CA ARG A 9 -17.18 -12.15 10.46
C ARG A 9 -15.93 -11.34 10.80
N ARG A 10 -15.38 -11.52 12.01
CA ARG A 10 -14.13 -10.87 12.43
C ARG A 10 -12.98 -11.25 11.49
N ASN A 11 -12.82 -12.53 11.19
CA ASN A 11 -11.76 -13.01 10.32
C ASN A 11 -11.89 -12.42 8.90
N ASN A 12 -13.09 -12.42 8.33
CA ASN A 12 -13.33 -11.84 7.01
C ASN A 12 -12.96 -10.35 6.96
N ILE A 13 -13.31 -9.57 7.98
CA ILE A 13 -12.94 -8.14 8.06
C ILE A 13 -11.42 -7.98 8.08
N VAL A 14 -10.72 -8.78 8.89
CA VAL A 14 -9.26 -8.70 9.01
C VAL A 14 -8.55 -9.13 7.73
N PHE A 15 -9.00 -10.21 7.08
CA PHE A 15 -8.47 -10.64 5.79
C PHE A 15 -8.69 -9.56 4.71
N ASN A 16 -9.90 -9.03 4.61
CA ASN A 16 -10.21 -7.97 3.65
C ASN A 16 -9.38 -6.71 3.90
N LEU A 17 -9.13 -6.34 5.16
CA LEU A 17 -8.27 -5.22 5.50
C LEU A 17 -6.85 -5.44 4.96
N VAL A 18 -6.24 -6.59 5.25
CA VAL A 18 -4.85 -6.89 4.83
C VAL A 18 -4.74 -6.96 3.31
N GLU A 19 -5.69 -7.59 2.63
CA GLU A 19 -5.70 -7.65 1.16
C GLU A 19 -5.91 -6.26 0.54
N SER A 20 -6.83 -5.45 1.08
CA SER A 20 -7.03 -4.08 0.58
C SER A 20 -5.79 -3.21 0.75
N GLU A 21 -5.07 -3.38 1.86
CA GLU A 21 -3.80 -2.69 2.10
C GLU A 21 -2.71 -3.14 1.12
N ARG A 22 -2.62 -4.45 0.84
CA ARG A 22 -1.70 -5.01 -0.17
C ARG A 22 -1.92 -4.36 -1.53
N ASP A 23 -3.17 -4.32 -1.98
CA ASP A 23 -3.53 -3.75 -3.29
C ASP A 23 -3.22 -2.26 -3.35
N TYR A 24 -3.50 -1.52 -2.27
CA TYR A 24 -3.18 -0.10 -2.18
C TYR A 24 -1.67 0.17 -2.24
N VAL A 25 -0.86 -0.58 -1.48
CA VAL A 25 0.61 -0.49 -1.54
C VAL A 25 1.11 -0.79 -2.95
N HIS A 26 0.58 -1.83 -3.60
CA HIS A 26 0.97 -2.18 -4.96
C HIS A 26 0.67 -1.06 -5.97
N GLN A 27 -0.48 -0.41 -5.86
CA GLN A 27 -0.83 0.74 -6.70
C GLN A 27 0.12 1.93 -6.47
N LEU A 28 0.50 2.19 -5.22
CA LEU A 28 1.48 3.22 -4.88
C LEU A 28 2.88 2.87 -5.43
N GLU A 29 3.28 1.60 -5.41
CA GLU A 29 4.53 1.14 -6.02
C GLU A 29 4.54 1.39 -7.53
N ILE A 30 3.45 1.08 -8.22
CA ILE A 30 3.27 1.38 -9.65
C ILE A 30 3.37 2.89 -9.88
N LEU A 31 2.68 3.69 -9.09
CA LEU A 31 2.69 5.16 -9.20
C LEU A 31 4.12 5.70 -9.07
N VAL A 32 4.87 5.26 -8.06
CA VAL A 32 6.24 5.70 -7.82
C VAL A 32 7.21 5.20 -8.90
N ALA A 33 7.13 3.92 -9.24
CA ALA A 33 8.07 3.27 -10.16
C ALA A 33 7.88 3.76 -11.61
N ASN A 34 6.63 3.87 -12.06
CA ASN A 34 6.31 4.10 -13.47
C ASN A 34 6.01 5.56 -13.79
N TYR A 35 5.79 6.42 -12.79
CA TYR A 35 5.49 7.84 -13.01
C TYR A 35 6.46 8.74 -12.25
N VAL A 36 6.47 8.72 -10.91
CA VAL A 36 7.27 9.68 -10.10
C VAL A 36 8.75 9.64 -10.50
N ARG A 37 9.35 8.44 -10.54
CA ARG A 37 10.77 8.28 -10.86
C ARG A 37 11.09 8.69 -12.31
N PRO A 38 10.36 8.22 -13.35
CA PRO A 38 10.55 8.70 -14.71
C PRO A 38 10.41 10.22 -14.87
N PHE A 39 9.40 10.83 -14.25
CA PHE A 39 9.20 12.28 -14.36
C PHE A 39 10.29 13.08 -13.67
N ARG A 40 10.76 12.66 -12.48
CA ARG A 40 11.92 13.28 -11.85
C ARG A 40 13.18 13.15 -12.71
N MET A 41 13.38 12.00 -13.33
CA MET A 41 14.51 11.80 -14.25
C MET A 41 14.40 12.71 -15.48
N ALA A 42 13.21 12.86 -16.06
CA ALA A 42 12.97 13.77 -17.18
C ALA A 42 13.20 15.24 -16.80
N ALA A 43 12.81 15.64 -15.59
CA ALA A 43 13.04 16.98 -15.05
C ALA A 43 14.53 17.31 -14.86
N SER A 44 15.37 16.30 -14.66
CA SER A 44 16.83 16.46 -14.56
C SER A 44 17.57 16.48 -15.91
N SER A 45 16.86 16.41 -17.04
CA SER A 45 17.50 16.42 -18.37
C SER A 45 17.96 17.83 -18.78
N LYS A 46 18.87 17.92 -19.76
CA LYS A 46 19.44 19.20 -20.24
C LYS A 46 18.40 20.18 -20.81
N LYS A 47 17.27 19.66 -21.30
CA LYS A 47 16.12 20.43 -21.81
C LYS A 47 14.86 19.74 -21.28
N PRO A 48 14.48 20.00 -20.03
CA PRO A 48 13.45 19.22 -19.37
C PRO A 48 12.06 19.55 -19.92
N PRO A 49 11.23 18.55 -20.24
CA PRO A 49 9.85 18.76 -20.68
C PRO A 49 8.91 19.13 -19.52
N ILE A 50 9.36 18.97 -18.27
CA ILE A 50 8.62 19.22 -17.03
C ILE A 50 9.61 19.68 -15.96
N THR A 51 9.23 20.61 -15.09
CA THR A 51 10.12 21.09 -14.02
C THR A 51 10.06 20.19 -12.78
N HIS A 52 11.06 20.28 -11.90
CA HIS A 52 10.99 19.61 -10.60
C HIS A 52 9.81 20.12 -9.74
N GLU A 53 9.43 21.39 -9.90
CA GLU A 53 8.28 21.97 -9.21
C GLU A 53 6.97 21.33 -9.68
N ASP A 54 6.75 21.20 -10.99
CA ASP A 54 5.57 20.54 -11.55
C ASP A 54 5.45 19.09 -11.05
N VAL A 55 6.56 18.33 -11.05
CA VAL A 55 6.58 16.96 -10.54
C VAL A 55 6.24 16.92 -9.05
N ASN A 56 6.76 17.86 -8.25
CA ASN A 56 6.45 17.95 -6.84
C ASN A 56 5.00 18.39 -6.57
N SER A 57 4.42 19.26 -7.40
CA SER A 57 3.01 19.66 -7.29
C SER A 57 2.06 18.52 -7.64
N ILE A 58 2.42 17.66 -8.60
CA ILE A 58 1.60 16.51 -9.00
C ILE A 58 1.70 15.36 -7.97
N PHE A 59 2.92 15.01 -7.55
CA PHE A 59 3.16 13.80 -6.76
C PHE A 59 3.46 14.05 -5.28
N LEU A 60 3.66 15.30 -4.85
CA LEU A 60 3.86 15.71 -3.45
C LEU A 60 4.66 14.68 -2.62
N ASN A 61 4.02 14.08 -1.62
CA ASN A 61 4.62 13.19 -0.64
C ASN A 61 4.37 11.71 -0.96
N THR A 62 4.05 11.35 -2.20
CA THR A 62 3.66 9.98 -2.59
C THR A 62 4.70 8.93 -2.18
N GLU A 63 6.00 9.22 -2.28
CA GLU A 63 7.03 8.27 -1.85
C GLU A 63 7.07 8.06 -0.33
N ILE A 64 6.83 9.13 0.45
CA ILE A 64 6.74 9.04 1.91
C ILE A 64 5.50 8.23 2.30
N ILE A 65 4.37 8.48 1.63
CA ILE A 65 3.13 7.72 1.82
C ILE A 65 3.36 6.24 1.50
N LEU A 66 3.97 5.92 0.36
CA LEU A 66 4.33 4.55 0.00
C LEU A 66 5.18 3.89 1.09
N PHE A 67 6.22 4.57 1.58
CA PHE A 67 7.08 4.03 2.61
C PHE A 67 6.32 3.70 3.92
N LEU A 68 5.45 4.61 4.37
CA LEU A 68 4.63 4.41 5.56
C LEU A 68 3.65 3.23 5.39
N HIS A 69 3.02 3.12 4.24
CA HIS A 69 2.08 2.03 3.94
C HIS A 69 2.79 0.68 3.77
N GLN A 70 4.02 0.65 3.23
CA GLN A 70 4.83 -0.58 3.22
C GLN A 70 5.17 -1.06 4.64
N ILE A 71 5.50 -0.13 5.56
CA ILE A 71 5.72 -0.47 6.97
C ILE A 71 4.42 -1.00 7.60
N PHE A 72 3.31 -0.33 7.36
CA PHE A 72 2.01 -0.71 7.91
C PHE A 72 1.57 -2.09 7.41
N TYR A 73 1.61 -2.31 6.09
CA TYR A 73 1.30 -3.59 5.47
C TYR A 73 2.17 -4.72 6.02
N LYS A 74 3.49 -4.51 6.13
CA LYS A 74 4.40 -5.50 6.74
C LYS A 74 4.00 -5.83 8.18
N GLY A 75 3.56 -4.83 8.94
CA GLY A 75 3.01 -5.01 10.29
C GLY A 75 1.72 -5.84 10.29
N LEU A 76 0.78 -5.54 9.40
CA LEU A 76 -0.48 -6.28 9.24
C LEU A 76 -0.23 -7.73 8.85
N SER A 77 0.61 -7.98 7.85
CA SER A 77 0.93 -9.34 7.38
C SER A 77 1.54 -10.18 8.50
N LYS A 78 2.47 -9.62 9.28
CA LYS A 78 3.05 -10.31 10.45
C LYS A 78 2.01 -10.62 11.54
N LYS A 79 1.02 -9.75 11.73
CA LYS A 79 -0.08 -10.01 12.66
C LYS A 79 -1.03 -11.08 12.11
N LEU A 80 -1.24 -11.11 10.80
CA LEU A 80 -2.08 -12.10 10.13
C LEU A 80 -1.49 -13.50 10.19
N GLU A 81 -0.17 -13.65 10.05
CA GLU A 81 0.55 -14.93 10.20
C GLU A 81 0.29 -15.60 11.57
N ASN A 82 0.13 -14.78 12.62
CA ASN A 82 -0.13 -15.25 13.98
C ASN A 82 -1.62 -15.16 14.35
N TRP A 83 -2.50 -14.95 13.36
CA TRP A 83 -3.91 -14.73 13.64
C TRP A 83 -4.58 -16.03 14.09
N PRO A 84 -5.31 -16.03 15.22
CA PRO A 84 -6.02 -17.21 15.70
C PRO A 84 -7.19 -17.50 14.76
N THR A 85 -6.93 -18.34 13.75
CA THR A 85 -7.93 -18.99 12.94
C THR A 85 -8.43 -20.18 13.74
N PHE A 86 -9.61 -20.04 14.36
CA PHE A 86 -10.28 -21.20 14.93
C PHE A 86 -10.57 -22.19 13.79
N TYR A 87 -9.73 -23.23 13.68
CA TYR A 87 -10.04 -24.41 12.89
C TYR A 87 -11.31 -25.02 13.46
N THR A 88 -12.42 -24.89 12.74
CA THR A 88 -13.58 -25.76 12.90
C THR A 88 -13.36 -26.90 11.92
N GLY A 89 -12.58 -27.90 12.36
CA GLY A 89 -12.69 -29.24 11.80
C GLY A 89 -13.99 -29.90 12.26
#